data_AF-A0A0K0F8V0-F1
#
_entry.id   AF-A0A0K0F8V0-F1
#
_cell.length_a   1.000
_cell.length_b   1.000
_cell.length_c   1.000
_cell.angle_alpha   90.00
_cell.angle_beta   90.00
_cell.angle_gamma   90.00
#
_symmetry.space_group_name_H-M   'P 1'
#
loop_
_entity.id
_entity.type
_entity.pdbx_description
1 polymer ?
#
loop_
_entity_poly.entity_id
_entity_poly.type
_entity_poly.pdbx_seq_one_letter_code
_entity_poly.pdbx_strand_id
1 'polypeptide(L)'
;MHFVKKVPTTEEQREVQEKEKALKAVSYRNLCNAINIKLKNEVYDEELMNLSAQILEKNPDVYTLWNVRKKYIEKVINENEDTTENDAILDGELTLAMTSLTKNPKSYSAWFHRFWAFKKMAKPDIKKELEMCRVALQLDCRNFHCWDHRRSVAEHAKLTPTEELQFVDYLIGKNISNYSAWHYRVTLLERLHYSNSGDIKNGKISEDTLLEEFNLVSNAYYTDSEDQACWCYVKWLIDASVKNMTPKINNQINTVLQHIKELAELEPNNIYLLSTNIYILEKISENKDEIVLLYEKLSNIDKLRRGMYLEKMKKNLK
;
A
#
# COMPACT_ATOMS: atom_id res chain seq x y z
N MET A 1 4.13 -11.96 -14.31
CA MET A 1 4.66 -13.34 -14.19
C MET A 1 4.88 -13.61 -12.70
N HIS A 2 3.93 -14.22 -11.96
CA HIS A 2 4.12 -14.52 -10.53
C HIS A 2 3.38 -15.80 -10.12
N PHE A 3 4.05 -16.61 -9.28
CA PHE A 3 3.55 -17.79 -8.53
C PHE A 3 2.83 -18.88 -9.33
N VAL A 4 3.42 -19.36 -10.43
CA VAL A 4 2.98 -20.63 -11.02
C VAL A 4 3.51 -21.77 -10.13
N LYS A 5 2.65 -22.35 -9.29
CA LYS A 5 2.97 -23.60 -8.59
C LYS A 5 3.31 -24.66 -9.64
N LYS A 6 4.54 -25.19 -9.61
CA LYS A 6 4.91 -26.36 -10.40
C LYS A 6 4.24 -27.59 -9.79
N VAL A 7 3.05 -27.92 -10.27
CA VAL A 7 2.38 -29.18 -9.94
C VAL A 7 2.89 -30.24 -10.93
N PRO A 8 3.31 -31.44 -10.48
CA PRO A 8 3.58 -32.54 -11.38
C PRO A 8 2.29 -32.91 -12.12
N THR A 9 2.21 -32.55 -13.39
CA THR A 9 1.10 -32.92 -14.29
C THR A 9 1.47 -34.19 -15.05
N THR A 10 0.51 -35.10 -15.21
CA THR A 10 0.67 -36.27 -16.08
C THR A 10 0.76 -35.82 -17.55
N GLU A 11 1.31 -36.67 -18.41
CA GLU A 11 1.45 -36.34 -19.84
C GLU A 11 0.09 -36.07 -20.50
N GLU A 12 -0.93 -36.87 -20.17
CA GLU A 12 -2.30 -36.66 -20.64
C GLU A 12 -2.88 -35.30 -20.18
N GLN A 13 -2.64 -34.89 -18.94
CA GLN A 13 -3.07 -33.58 -18.44
C GLN A 13 -2.32 -32.43 -19.14
N ARG A 14 -1.06 -32.63 -19.52
CA ARG A 14 -0.29 -31.64 -20.28
C ARG A 14 -0.86 -31.48 -21.69
N GLU A 15 -1.11 -32.58 -22.39
CA GLU A 15 -1.70 -32.54 -23.73
C GLU A 15 -3.06 -31.84 -23.76
N VAL A 16 -3.93 -32.11 -22.76
CA VAL A 16 -5.22 -31.42 -22.64
C VAL A 16 -5.01 -29.92 -22.38
N GLN A 17 -4.13 -29.53 -21.45
CA GLN A 17 -3.83 -28.13 -21.18
C GLN A 17 -3.22 -27.40 -22.39
N GLU A 18 -2.38 -28.07 -23.17
CA GLU A 18 -1.78 -27.52 -24.38
C GLU A 18 -2.82 -27.31 -25.48
N LYS A 19 -3.71 -28.28 -25.71
CA LYS A 19 -4.84 -28.13 -26.64
C LYS A 19 -5.73 -26.96 -26.23
N GLU A 20 -6.08 -26.83 -24.96
CA GLU A 20 -6.85 -25.69 -24.47
C GLU A 20 -6.13 -24.34 -24.66
N LYS A 21 -4.82 -24.29 -24.36
CA LYS A 21 -4.01 -23.08 -24.56
C LYS A 21 -3.93 -22.72 -26.04
N ALA A 22 -3.79 -23.69 -26.93
CA ALA A 22 -3.77 -23.47 -28.38
C ALA A 22 -5.10 -22.88 -28.88
N LEU A 23 -6.24 -23.44 -28.44
CA LEU A 23 -7.56 -22.90 -28.78
C LEU A 23 -7.76 -21.47 -28.26
N LYS A 24 -7.37 -21.21 -27.01
CA LYS A 24 -7.39 -19.86 -26.41
C LYS A 24 -6.49 -18.89 -27.19
N ALA A 25 -5.31 -19.34 -27.62
CA ALA A 25 -4.38 -18.52 -28.40
C ALA A 25 -4.94 -18.18 -29.79
N VAL A 26 -5.61 -19.11 -30.47
CA VAL A 26 -6.28 -18.84 -31.76
C VAL A 26 -7.38 -17.81 -31.58
N SER A 27 -8.27 -17.99 -30.60
CA SER A 27 -9.32 -17.02 -30.29
C SER A 27 -8.74 -15.63 -29.95
N TYR A 28 -7.69 -15.58 -29.14
CA TYR A 28 -7.00 -14.33 -28.80
C TYR A 28 -6.41 -13.64 -30.03
N ARG A 29 -5.73 -14.38 -30.92
CA ARG A 29 -5.19 -13.83 -32.17
C ARG A 29 -6.28 -13.26 -33.07
N ASN A 30 -7.41 -13.95 -33.19
CA ASN A 30 -8.55 -13.46 -33.98
C ASN A 30 -9.11 -12.15 -33.41
N LEU A 31 -9.27 -12.06 -32.09
CA LEU A 31 -9.68 -10.82 -31.42
C LEU A 31 -8.67 -9.68 -31.66
N CYS A 32 -7.37 -9.95 -31.48
CA CYS A 32 -6.33 -8.96 -31.75
C CYS A 32 -6.34 -8.50 -33.21
N ASN A 33 -6.53 -9.41 -34.17
CA ASN A 33 -6.59 -9.06 -35.59
C ASN A 33 -7.79 -8.16 -35.89
N ALA A 34 -8.98 -8.49 -35.39
CA ALA A 34 -10.18 -7.67 -35.56
C ALA A 34 -10.00 -6.26 -34.99
N ILE A 35 -9.43 -6.16 -33.78
CA ILE A 35 -9.09 -4.87 -33.15
C ILE A 35 -8.08 -4.10 -33.99
N ASN A 36 -6.99 -4.75 -34.41
CA ASN A 36 -5.93 -4.10 -35.19
C ASN A 36 -6.43 -3.56 -36.53
N ILE A 37 -7.36 -4.26 -37.19
CA ILE A 37 -8.00 -3.77 -38.42
C ILE A 37 -8.76 -2.47 -38.14
N LYS A 38 -9.60 -2.44 -37.10
CA LYS A 38 -10.33 -1.22 -36.71
C LYS A 38 -9.38 -0.08 -36.33
N LEU A 39 -8.35 -0.36 -35.53
CA LEU A 39 -7.35 0.63 -35.13
C LEU A 39 -6.58 1.23 -36.32
N LYS A 40 -6.18 0.40 -37.29
CA LYS A 40 -5.50 0.87 -38.51
C LYS A 40 -6.36 1.78 -39.38
N ASN A 41 -7.67 1.53 -39.37
CA ASN A 41 -8.64 2.32 -40.12
C ASN A 41 -9.24 3.47 -39.28
N GLU A 42 -8.71 3.72 -38.07
CA GLU A 42 -9.20 4.73 -37.13
C GLU A 42 -10.70 4.63 -36.82
N VAL A 43 -11.25 3.42 -36.83
CA VAL A 43 -12.65 3.14 -36.52
C VAL A 43 -12.79 2.92 -35.01
N TYR A 44 -13.34 3.93 -34.32
CA TYR A 44 -13.63 3.89 -32.88
C TYR A 44 -15.15 3.81 -32.67
N ASP A 45 -15.67 2.60 -32.51
CA ASP A 45 -17.10 2.30 -32.37
C ASP A 45 -17.40 1.36 -31.18
N GLU A 46 -18.67 1.11 -30.90
CA GLU A 46 -19.13 0.19 -29.85
C GLU A 46 -18.58 -1.23 -30.03
N GLU A 47 -18.42 -1.70 -31.27
CA GLU A 47 -17.86 -3.00 -31.55
C GLU A 47 -16.39 -3.08 -31.07
N LEU A 48 -15.58 -2.04 -31.32
CA LEU A 48 -14.22 -1.95 -30.77
C LEU A 48 -14.22 -1.93 -29.24
N MET A 49 -15.21 -1.30 -28.61
CA MET A 49 -15.36 -1.34 -27.15
C MET A 49 -15.66 -2.78 -26.68
N ASN A 50 -16.55 -3.49 -27.34
CA ASN A 50 -16.87 -4.88 -26.98
C ASN A 50 -15.68 -5.83 -27.19
N LEU A 51 -14.95 -5.68 -28.30
CA LEU A 51 -13.75 -6.48 -28.58
C LEU A 51 -12.63 -6.19 -27.58
N SER A 52 -12.40 -4.92 -27.26
CA SER A 52 -11.35 -4.54 -26.30
C SER A 52 -11.66 -5.01 -24.88
N ALA A 53 -12.93 -4.97 -24.45
CA ALA A 53 -13.35 -5.48 -23.15
C ALA A 53 -12.98 -6.97 -22.97
N GLN A 54 -13.26 -7.81 -23.98
CA GLN A 54 -12.92 -9.24 -23.95
C GLN A 54 -11.43 -9.52 -23.75
N ILE A 55 -10.56 -8.64 -24.26
CA ILE A 55 -9.11 -8.74 -24.02
C ILE A 55 -8.77 -8.26 -22.63
N LEU A 56 -9.27 -7.08 -22.23
CA LEU A 56 -8.91 -6.42 -20.98
C LEU A 56 -9.34 -7.20 -19.74
N GLU A 57 -10.50 -7.85 -19.79
CA GLU A 57 -10.97 -8.75 -18.73
C GLU A 57 -10.00 -9.89 -18.44
N LYS A 58 -9.21 -10.32 -19.43
CA LYS A 58 -8.23 -11.40 -19.31
C LYS A 58 -6.80 -10.89 -19.11
N ASN A 59 -6.46 -9.79 -19.76
CA ASN A 59 -5.15 -9.17 -19.74
C ASN A 59 -5.29 -7.63 -19.66
N PRO A 60 -5.42 -7.09 -18.43
CA PRO A 60 -5.54 -5.64 -18.25
C PRO A 60 -4.27 -4.85 -18.56
N ASP A 61 -3.12 -5.50 -18.79
CA ASP A 61 -1.86 -4.79 -19.01
C ASP A 61 -1.68 -4.31 -20.48
N VAL A 62 -2.67 -4.55 -21.34
CA VAL A 62 -2.69 -4.01 -22.71
C VAL A 62 -3.14 -2.54 -22.68
N TYR A 63 -2.25 -1.65 -22.22
CA TYR A 63 -2.51 -0.22 -22.00
C TYR A 63 -3.06 0.51 -23.24
N THR A 64 -2.68 0.07 -24.44
CA THR A 64 -3.21 0.62 -25.71
C THR A 64 -4.73 0.53 -25.77
N LEU A 65 -5.32 -0.57 -25.31
CA LEU A 65 -6.77 -0.75 -25.35
C LEU A 65 -7.48 0.18 -24.36
N TRP A 66 -6.93 0.37 -23.15
CA TRP A 66 -7.46 1.38 -22.23
C TRP A 66 -7.42 2.80 -22.83
N ASN A 67 -6.36 3.14 -23.55
CA ASN A 67 -6.26 4.45 -24.23
C ASN A 67 -7.27 4.60 -25.38
N VAL A 68 -7.49 3.53 -26.15
CA VAL A 68 -8.53 3.49 -27.20
C VAL A 68 -9.91 3.69 -26.61
N ARG A 69 -10.21 3.01 -25.48
CA ARG A 69 -11.48 3.21 -24.76
C ARG A 69 -11.65 4.63 -24.28
N LYS A 70 -10.63 5.22 -23.63
CA LYS A 70 -10.66 6.62 -23.20
C LYS A 70 -10.99 7.57 -24.36
N LYS A 71 -10.34 7.43 -25.51
CA LYS A 71 -10.64 8.26 -26.69
C LYS A 71 -12.11 8.16 -27.14
N TYR A 72 -12.64 6.94 -27.22
CA TYR A 72 -14.03 6.72 -27.62
C TYR A 72 -15.01 7.31 -26.59
N ILE A 73 -14.83 6.97 -25.32
CA ILE A 73 -15.72 7.43 -24.24
C ILE A 73 -15.66 8.94 -24.09
N GLU A 74 -14.49 9.57 -24.17
CA GLU A 74 -14.37 11.03 -24.13
C GLU A 74 -15.12 11.71 -25.28
N LYS A 75 -15.08 11.13 -26.49
CA LYS A 75 -15.89 11.64 -27.60
C LYS A 75 -17.39 11.57 -27.25
N VAL A 76 -17.86 10.40 -26.84
CA VAL A 76 -19.29 10.16 -26.54
C VAL A 76 -19.80 11.11 -25.44
N ILE A 77 -19.09 11.22 -24.32
CA ILE A 77 -19.54 12.06 -23.19
C ILE A 77 -19.44 13.56 -23.49
N ASN A 78 -18.55 13.99 -24.39
CA ASN A 78 -18.45 15.40 -24.78
C ASN A 78 -19.55 15.79 -25.78
N GLU A 79 -20.05 14.84 -26.56
CA GLU A 79 -21.15 15.03 -27.52
C GLU A 79 -22.53 14.87 -26.86
N ASN A 80 -22.60 14.27 -25.66
CA ASN A 80 -23.84 14.07 -24.91
C ASN A 80 -23.94 15.02 -23.70
N GLU A 81 -25.00 15.84 -23.67
CA GLU A 81 -25.27 16.75 -22.56
C GLU A 81 -25.91 16.06 -21.34
N ASP A 82 -26.45 14.84 -21.49
CA ASP A 82 -27.05 14.11 -20.37
C ASP A 82 -25.99 13.48 -19.46
N THR A 83 -25.68 14.19 -18.37
CA THR A 83 -24.75 13.72 -17.33
C THR A 83 -25.14 12.38 -16.70
N THR A 84 -26.42 12.01 -16.67
CA THR A 84 -26.89 10.74 -16.09
C THR A 84 -26.53 9.57 -16.98
N GLU A 85 -26.73 9.73 -18.29
CA GLU A 85 -26.34 8.73 -19.29
C GLU A 85 -24.80 8.61 -19.36
N ASN A 86 -24.09 9.74 -19.32
CA ASN A 86 -22.63 9.75 -19.26
C ASN A 86 -22.09 9.02 -18.02
N ASP A 87 -22.68 9.23 -16.85
CA ASP A 87 -22.30 8.52 -15.63
C ASP A 87 -22.60 7.02 -15.73
N ALA A 88 -23.68 6.60 -16.40
CA ALA A 88 -23.98 5.19 -16.64
C ALA A 88 -22.93 4.52 -17.54
N ILE A 89 -22.46 5.21 -18.58
CA ILE A 89 -21.36 4.74 -19.44
C ILE A 89 -20.07 4.59 -18.61
N LEU A 90 -19.75 5.57 -17.77
CA LEU A 90 -18.57 5.54 -16.90
C LEU A 90 -18.65 4.46 -15.82
N ASP A 91 -19.82 4.15 -15.25
CA ASP A 91 -20.00 3.02 -14.33
C ASP A 91 -19.77 1.68 -15.03
N GLY A 92 -20.09 1.58 -16.32
CA GLY A 92 -19.68 0.45 -17.16
C GLY A 92 -18.15 0.28 -17.25
N GLU A 93 -17.41 1.38 -17.42
CA GLU A 93 -15.93 1.36 -17.40
C GLU A 93 -15.36 1.00 -16.02
N LEU A 94 -15.97 1.47 -14.94
CA LEU A 94 -15.63 1.04 -13.59
C LEU A 94 -15.84 -0.47 -13.44
N THR A 95 -16.96 -1.00 -13.92
CA THR A 95 -17.27 -2.44 -13.87
C THR A 95 -16.23 -3.26 -14.64
N LEU A 96 -15.90 -2.86 -15.88
CA LEU A 96 -14.86 -3.52 -16.67
C LEU A 96 -13.50 -3.51 -15.97
N ALA A 97 -13.09 -2.37 -15.41
CA ALA A 97 -11.85 -2.26 -14.67
C ALA A 97 -11.85 -3.20 -13.45
N MET A 98 -12.95 -3.29 -12.70
CA MET A 98 -13.06 -4.20 -11.56
C MET A 98 -12.96 -5.66 -12.00
N THR A 99 -13.71 -6.07 -13.03
CA THR A 99 -13.64 -7.43 -13.58
C THR A 99 -12.21 -7.79 -13.95
N SER A 100 -11.49 -6.87 -14.58
CA SER A 100 -10.09 -7.05 -14.96
C SER A 100 -9.16 -7.16 -13.72
N LEU A 101 -9.40 -6.33 -12.69
CA LEU A 101 -8.66 -6.37 -11.42
C LEU A 101 -8.90 -7.66 -10.62
N THR A 102 -10.06 -8.32 -10.78
CA THR A 102 -10.24 -9.67 -10.19
C THR A 102 -9.31 -10.72 -10.80
N LYS A 103 -8.85 -10.51 -12.05
CA LYS A 103 -7.88 -11.39 -12.73
C LYS A 103 -6.45 -10.99 -12.44
N ASN A 104 -6.16 -9.69 -12.45
CA ASN A 104 -4.84 -9.16 -12.11
C ASN A 104 -4.99 -7.92 -11.20
N PRO A 105 -5.00 -8.09 -9.87
CA PRO A 105 -5.21 -6.99 -8.92
C PRO A 105 -4.02 -6.02 -8.84
N LYS A 106 -2.92 -6.32 -9.53
CA LYS A 106 -1.68 -5.52 -9.57
C LYS A 106 -1.45 -4.89 -10.95
N SER A 107 -2.49 -4.81 -11.79
CA SER A 107 -2.40 -4.14 -13.08
C SER A 107 -2.47 -2.62 -12.89
N TYR A 108 -1.36 -1.94 -13.22
CA TYR A 108 -1.32 -0.48 -13.23
C TYR A 108 -2.42 0.09 -14.13
N SER A 109 -2.52 -0.40 -15.36
CA SER A 109 -3.41 0.19 -16.36
C SER A 109 -4.88 0.10 -15.96
N ALA A 110 -5.32 -0.99 -15.34
CA ALA A 110 -6.69 -1.11 -14.85
C ALA A 110 -6.99 -0.15 -13.68
N TRP A 111 -6.09 -0.01 -12.70
CA TRP A 111 -6.25 0.95 -11.60
C TRP A 111 -6.30 2.40 -12.11
N PHE A 112 -5.37 2.77 -13.01
CA PHE A 112 -5.37 4.10 -13.62
C PHE A 112 -6.64 4.39 -14.42
N HIS A 113 -7.12 3.41 -15.19
CA HIS A 113 -8.37 3.56 -15.96
C HIS A 113 -9.58 3.70 -15.04
N ARG A 114 -9.64 2.90 -13.97
CA ARG A 114 -10.71 2.99 -12.97
C ARG A 114 -10.78 4.38 -12.36
N PHE A 115 -9.65 4.93 -11.89
CA PHE A 115 -9.63 6.27 -11.33
C PHE A 115 -9.96 7.36 -12.36
N TRP A 116 -9.50 7.21 -13.61
CA TRP A 116 -9.87 8.11 -14.70
C TRP A 116 -11.39 8.14 -14.92
N ALA A 117 -12.04 6.97 -14.99
CA ALA A 117 -13.48 6.88 -15.19
C ALA A 117 -14.23 7.49 -14.00
N PHE A 118 -13.84 7.14 -12.76
CA PHE A 118 -14.40 7.69 -11.53
C PHE A 118 -14.33 9.22 -11.49
N LYS A 119 -13.17 9.80 -11.83
CA LYS A 119 -12.95 11.25 -11.82
C LYS A 119 -13.76 12.00 -12.89
N LYS A 120 -14.13 11.33 -13.98
CA LYS A 120 -14.92 11.92 -15.08
C LYS A 120 -16.42 11.98 -14.79
N MET A 121 -16.90 11.21 -13.81
CA MET A 121 -18.32 11.19 -13.45
C MET A 121 -18.76 12.54 -12.89
N ALA A 122 -19.99 12.94 -13.20
CA ALA A 122 -20.62 14.12 -12.62
C ALA A 122 -21.04 13.86 -11.16
N LYS A 123 -21.53 12.66 -10.84
CA LYS A 123 -21.97 12.26 -9.50
C LYS A 123 -21.40 10.90 -9.10
N PRO A 124 -20.07 10.79 -8.87
CA PRO A 124 -19.46 9.52 -8.47
C PRO A 124 -19.96 9.04 -7.09
N ASP A 125 -20.25 7.74 -6.97
CA ASP A 125 -20.54 7.12 -5.67
C ASP A 125 -19.25 6.86 -4.89
N ILE A 126 -18.84 7.87 -4.13
CA ILE A 126 -17.64 7.85 -3.29
C ILE A 126 -17.69 6.69 -2.27
N LYS A 127 -18.87 6.43 -1.68
CA LYS A 127 -19.02 5.40 -0.64
C LYS A 127 -18.81 4.01 -1.23
N LYS A 128 -19.43 3.71 -2.38
CA LYS A 128 -19.25 2.47 -3.14
C LYS A 128 -17.77 2.26 -3.49
N GLU A 129 -17.08 3.32 -3.92
CA GLU A 129 -15.68 3.23 -4.33
C GLU A 129 -14.71 2.99 -3.16
N LEU A 130 -14.91 3.67 -2.03
CA LEU A 130 -14.12 3.45 -0.81
C LEU A 130 -14.38 2.07 -0.19
N GLU A 131 -15.62 1.58 -0.28
CA GLU A 131 -15.99 0.25 0.17
C GLU A 131 -15.35 -0.84 -0.70
N MET A 132 -15.30 -0.64 -2.02
CA MET A 132 -14.55 -1.52 -2.93
C MET A 132 -13.06 -1.59 -2.54
N CYS A 133 -12.45 -0.45 -2.24
CA CYS A 133 -11.06 -0.41 -1.74
C CYS A 133 -10.90 -1.22 -0.44
N ARG A 134 -11.85 -1.07 0.50
CA ARG A 134 -11.84 -1.84 1.76
C ARG A 134 -11.87 -3.34 1.49
N VAL A 135 -12.77 -3.81 0.62
CA VAL A 135 -12.88 -5.23 0.25
C VAL A 135 -11.61 -5.72 -0.43
N ALA A 136 -11.04 -4.96 -1.37
CA ALA A 136 -9.80 -5.33 -2.03
C ALA A 136 -8.61 -5.42 -1.05
N LEU A 137 -8.52 -4.52 -0.08
CA LEU A 137 -7.49 -4.53 0.97
C LEU A 137 -7.71 -5.64 2.01
N GLN A 138 -8.92 -6.19 2.15
CA GLN A 138 -9.12 -7.42 2.94
C GLN A 138 -8.54 -8.65 2.24
N LEU A 139 -8.55 -8.68 0.91
CA LEU A 139 -7.97 -9.78 0.12
C LEU A 139 -6.44 -9.68 0.05
N ASP A 140 -5.90 -8.48 -0.12
CA ASP A 140 -4.47 -8.19 -0.10
C ASP A 140 -4.21 -6.84 0.57
N CYS A 141 -3.97 -6.88 1.88
CA CYS A 141 -3.69 -5.68 2.69
C CYS A 141 -2.40 -4.94 2.28
N ARG A 142 -1.56 -5.57 1.46
CA ARG A 142 -0.29 -5.03 0.97
C ARG A 142 -0.39 -4.57 -0.49
N ASN A 143 -1.56 -4.62 -1.11
CA ASN A 143 -1.77 -4.12 -2.47
C ASN A 143 -1.63 -2.59 -2.52
N PHE A 144 -0.42 -2.11 -2.81
CA PHE A 144 -0.13 -0.68 -2.86
C PHE A 144 -0.95 0.03 -3.95
N HIS A 145 -1.31 -0.63 -5.06
CA HIS A 145 -2.17 0.00 -6.07
C HIS A 145 -3.55 0.35 -5.52
N CYS A 146 -4.13 -0.54 -4.72
CA CYS A 146 -5.41 -0.28 -4.07
C CYS A 146 -5.29 0.82 -3.02
N TRP A 147 -4.18 0.86 -2.27
CA TRP A 147 -3.90 1.95 -1.33
C TRP A 147 -3.75 3.30 -2.05
N ASP A 148 -3.01 3.34 -3.16
CA ASP A 148 -2.82 4.53 -3.99
C ASP A 148 -4.16 5.01 -4.55
N HIS A 149 -4.96 4.09 -5.10
CA HIS A 149 -6.29 4.37 -5.61
C HIS A 149 -7.22 4.92 -4.53
N ARG A 150 -7.24 4.29 -3.33
CA ARG A 150 -8.01 4.81 -2.19
C ARG A 150 -7.61 6.24 -1.85
N ARG A 151 -6.31 6.53 -1.79
CA ARG A 151 -5.82 7.90 -1.51
C ARG A 151 -6.28 8.89 -2.57
N SER A 152 -6.23 8.52 -3.85
CA SER A 152 -6.72 9.35 -4.94
C SER A 152 -8.24 9.60 -4.87
N VAL A 153 -9.03 8.58 -4.49
CA VAL A 153 -10.48 8.71 -4.27
C VAL A 153 -10.78 9.59 -3.06
N ALA A 154 -10.09 9.38 -1.93
CA ALA A 154 -10.23 10.18 -0.72
C ALA A 154 -9.86 11.65 -0.96
N GLU A 155 -8.79 11.91 -1.72
CA GLU A 155 -8.39 13.26 -2.12
C GLU A 155 -9.42 13.91 -3.04
N HIS A 156 -9.93 13.18 -4.04
CA HIS A 156 -11.00 13.68 -4.93
C HIS A 156 -12.28 14.01 -4.14
N ALA A 157 -12.64 13.16 -3.18
CA ALA A 157 -13.77 13.35 -2.28
C ALA A 157 -13.52 14.41 -1.18
N LYS A 158 -12.30 14.97 -1.10
CA LYS A 158 -11.86 15.93 -0.08
C LYS A 158 -12.06 15.42 1.35
N LEU A 159 -11.87 14.12 1.58
CA LEU A 159 -11.88 13.55 2.93
C LEU A 159 -10.76 14.16 3.77
N THR A 160 -11.08 14.37 5.04
CA THR A 160 -10.14 14.85 6.04
C THR A 160 -9.17 13.74 6.47
N PRO A 161 -7.96 14.08 6.96
CA PRO A 161 -7.07 13.08 7.54
C PRO A 161 -7.72 12.29 8.67
N THR A 162 -8.59 12.91 9.46
CA THR A 162 -9.32 12.25 10.56
C THR A 162 -10.25 11.15 10.08
N GLU A 163 -10.97 11.35 8.97
CA GLU A 163 -11.85 10.31 8.39
C GLU A 163 -11.02 9.11 7.89
N GLU A 164 -9.86 9.36 7.28
CA GLU A 164 -8.98 8.28 6.83
C GLU A 164 -8.23 7.60 7.99
N LEU A 165 -7.97 8.30 9.10
CA LEU A 165 -7.42 7.70 10.32
C LEU A 165 -8.39 6.68 10.91
N GLN A 166 -9.71 6.94 10.92
CA GLN A 166 -10.71 5.96 11.38
C GLN A 166 -10.68 4.67 10.55
N PHE A 167 -10.46 4.79 9.24
CA PHE A 167 -10.30 3.63 8.37
C PHE A 167 -9.01 2.85 8.69
N VAL A 168 -7.92 3.55 8.96
CA VAL A 168 -6.64 2.95 9.35
C VAL A 168 -6.73 2.27 10.72
N ASP A 169 -7.41 2.88 11.69
CA ASP A 169 -7.69 2.30 13.02
C ASP A 169 -8.42 0.96 12.88
N TYR A 170 -9.46 0.92 12.04
CA TYR A 170 -10.16 -0.32 11.73
C TYR A 170 -9.23 -1.39 11.15
N LEU A 171 -8.35 -1.04 10.23
CA LEU A 171 -7.44 -2.01 9.60
C LEU A 171 -6.36 -2.52 10.57
N ILE A 172 -5.77 -1.64 11.38
CA ILE A 172 -4.78 -2.03 12.40
C ILE A 172 -5.44 -2.92 13.45
N GLY A 173 -6.64 -2.56 13.91
CA GLY A 173 -7.40 -3.38 14.86
C GLY A 173 -7.80 -4.76 14.33
N LYS A 174 -7.87 -4.94 13.00
CA LYS A 174 -8.10 -6.25 12.36
C LYS A 174 -6.83 -7.03 12.07
N ASN A 175 -5.75 -6.35 11.73
CA ASN A 175 -4.46 -6.95 11.45
C ASN A 175 -3.34 -5.99 11.84
N ILE A 176 -2.77 -6.23 13.02
CA ILE A 176 -1.73 -5.39 13.59
C ILE A 176 -0.43 -5.43 12.78
N SER A 177 -0.21 -6.46 11.96
CA SER A 177 0.95 -6.59 11.08
C SER A 177 0.79 -5.91 9.71
N ASN A 178 -0.26 -5.12 9.54
CA ASN A 178 -0.50 -4.38 8.30
C ASN A 178 0.42 -3.16 8.17
N TYR A 179 1.64 -3.38 7.68
CA TYR A 179 2.61 -2.30 7.42
C TYR A 179 2.04 -1.15 6.60
N SER A 180 1.22 -1.44 5.59
CA SER A 180 0.67 -0.39 4.73
C SER A 180 -0.28 0.53 5.49
N ALA A 181 -1.05 -0.02 6.45
CA ALA A 181 -1.90 0.77 7.34
C ALA A 181 -1.07 1.64 8.30
N TRP A 182 -0.03 1.09 8.92
CA TRP A 182 0.90 1.87 9.75
C TRP A 182 1.58 2.99 8.98
N HIS A 183 2.06 2.70 7.77
CA HIS A 183 2.66 3.71 6.91
C HIS A 183 1.65 4.81 6.57
N TYR A 184 0.42 4.46 6.22
CA TYR A 184 -0.60 5.46 5.92
C TYR A 184 -0.96 6.30 7.16
N ARG A 185 -1.02 5.69 8.36
CA ARG A 185 -1.20 6.39 9.63
C ARG A 185 -0.17 7.51 9.82
N VAL A 186 1.11 7.20 9.63
CA VAL A 186 2.21 8.18 9.70
C VAL A 186 1.92 9.38 8.80
N THR A 187 1.63 9.13 7.52
CA THR A 187 1.39 10.21 6.56
C THR A 187 0.15 11.06 6.91
N LEU A 188 -0.89 10.45 7.49
CA LEU A 188 -2.11 11.13 7.90
C LEU A 188 -1.88 12.00 9.13
N LEU A 189 -1.17 11.49 10.14
CA LEU A 189 -0.79 12.26 11.33
C LEU A 189 0.09 13.44 10.97
N GLU A 190 1.13 13.22 10.16
CA GLU A 190 1.96 14.32 9.67
C GLU A 190 1.13 15.35 8.91
N ARG A 191 0.25 14.93 7.99
CA ARG A 191 -0.62 15.85 7.26
C ARG A 191 -1.53 16.64 8.19
N LEU A 192 -2.14 15.99 9.19
CA LEU A 192 -3.07 16.62 10.14
C LEU A 192 -2.39 17.70 10.99
N HIS A 193 -1.17 17.45 11.44
CA HIS A 193 -0.47 18.36 12.36
C HIS A 193 0.40 19.38 11.62
N TYR A 194 0.98 19.03 10.46
CA TYR A 194 1.91 19.90 9.76
C TYR A 194 1.19 20.95 8.91
N SER A 195 0.00 20.64 8.38
CA SER A 195 -0.84 21.63 7.68
C SER A 195 -1.19 22.82 8.55
N ASN A 196 -1.31 22.62 9.86
CA ASN A 196 -1.63 23.67 10.83
C ASN A 196 -0.42 24.53 11.22
N SER A 197 0.80 24.11 10.86
CA SER A 197 2.05 24.75 11.28
C SER A 197 2.67 25.69 10.25
N GLY A 198 2.16 25.70 9.00
CA GLY A 198 2.70 26.53 7.91
C GLY A 198 4.08 26.13 7.38
N ASP A 199 4.78 25.22 8.05
CA ASP A 199 6.09 24.69 7.67
C ASP A 199 6.08 23.15 7.69
N ILE A 200 5.95 22.56 6.49
CA ILE A 200 5.93 21.10 6.30
C ILE A 200 7.24 20.43 6.77
N LYS A 201 8.36 21.17 6.84
CA LYS A 201 9.66 20.60 7.26
C LYS A 201 9.84 20.58 8.78
N ASN A 202 9.21 21.50 9.51
CA ASN A 202 9.34 21.65 10.96
C ASN A 202 8.06 21.37 11.74
N GLY A 203 7.02 20.84 11.09
CA GLY A 203 5.77 20.50 11.74
C GLY A 203 6.00 19.55 12.94
N LYS A 204 5.26 19.80 14.02
CA LYS A 204 5.30 19.01 15.25
C LYS A 204 3.95 18.35 15.48
N ILE A 205 3.99 17.09 15.88
CA ILE A 205 2.80 16.39 16.39
C ILE A 205 2.60 16.82 17.84
N SER A 206 1.36 17.07 18.26
CA SER A 206 1.02 17.48 19.62
C SER A 206 1.45 16.43 20.65
N GLU A 207 1.75 16.87 21.88
CA GLU A 207 2.10 15.98 22.99
C GLU A 207 1.02 14.91 23.20
N ASP A 208 -0.26 15.32 23.24
CA ASP A 208 -1.38 14.40 23.49
C ASP A 208 -1.46 13.29 22.44
N THR A 209 -1.36 13.64 21.16
CA THR A 209 -1.38 12.65 20.07
C THR A 209 -0.18 11.71 20.13
N LEU A 210 1.02 12.22 20.44
CA LEU A 210 2.20 11.36 20.60
C LEU A 210 2.01 10.35 21.75
N LEU A 211 1.43 10.77 22.86
CA LEU A 211 1.13 9.89 24.00
C LEU A 211 0.07 8.83 23.65
N GLU A 212 -0.97 9.19 22.89
CA GLU A 212 -1.95 8.23 22.36
C GLU A 212 -1.29 7.19 21.43
N GLU A 213 -0.40 7.63 20.53
CA GLU A 213 0.32 6.73 19.63
C GLU A 213 1.27 5.78 20.37
N PHE A 214 1.90 6.22 21.46
CA PHE A 214 2.70 5.33 22.31
C PHE A 214 1.84 4.23 22.95
N ASN A 215 0.62 4.54 23.38
CA ASN A 215 -0.31 3.55 23.93
C ASN A 215 -0.82 2.58 22.85
N LEU A 216 -1.03 3.06 21.62
CA LEU A 216 -1.44 2.21 20.51
C LEU A 216 -0.33 1.22 20.13
N VAL A 217 0.89 1.72 19.92
CA VAL A 217 2.00 0.88 19.46
C VAL A 217 2.51 -0.08 20.54
N SER A 218 2.33 0.24 21.82
CA SER A 218 2.71 -0.66 22.90
C SER A 218 1.94 -1.97 22.87
N ASN A 219 0.63 -1.91 22.71
CA ASN A 219 -0.20 -3.09 22.51
C ASN A 219 0.26 -3.91 21.29
N ALA A 220 0.74 -3.23 20.24
CA ALA A 220 1.18 -3.86 19.01
C ALA A 220 2.44 -4.71 19.19
N TYR A 221 3.51 -4.13 19.69
CA TYR A 221 4.77 -4.87 19.86
C TYR A 221 4.73 -5.86 21.03
N TYR A 222 3.80 -5.73 21.98
CA TYR A 222 3.55 -6.76 22.99
C TYR A 222 2.74 -7.95 22.46
N THR A 223 1.95 -7.73 21.39
CA THR A 223 1.18 -8.80 20.73
C THR A 223 2.08 -9.62 19.81
N ASP A 224 2.94 -8.96 19.04
CA ASP A 224 3.91 -9.59 18.14
C ASP A 224 5.19 -8.74 18.07
N SER A 225 6.17 -9.13 18.87
CA SER A 225 7.49 -8.49 18.94
C SER A 225 8.37 -8.81 17.72
N GLU A 226 8.03 -9.80 16.89
CA GLU A 226 8.76 -10.13 15.65
C GLU A 226 8.20 -9.38 14.44
N ASP A 227 7.09 -8.66 14.59
CA ASP A 227 6.54 -7.84 13.54
C ASP A 227 7.34 -6.55 13.31
N GLN A 228 8.10 -6.56 12.22
CA GLN A 228 8.87 -5.41 11.74
C GLN A 228 8.02 -4.14 11.57
N ALA A 229 6.75 -4.24 11.21
CA ALA A 229 5.91 -3.08 10.94
C ALA A 229 5.73 -2.20 12.18
N CYS A 230 5.47 -2.85 13.32
CA CYS A 230 5.35 -2.18 14.61
C CYS A 230 6.64 -1.41 14.96
N TRP A 231 7.80 -2.03 14.80
CA TRP A 231 9.09 -1.40 15.13
C TRP A 231 9.49 -0.27 14.17
N CYS A 232 9.10 -0.35 12.90
CA CYS A 232 9.23 0.78 11.98
C CYS A 232 8.39 1.97 12.45
N TYR A 233 7.17 1.72 12.94
CA TYR A 233 6.31 2.75 13.51
C TYR A 233 6.89 3.36 14.79
N VAL A 234 7.41 2.52 15.72
CA VAL A 234 8.10 2.98 16.94
C VAL A 234 9.25 3.92 16.59
N LYS A 235 10.11 3.57 15.63
CA LYS A 235 11.26 4.42 15.25
C LYS A 235 10.83 5.78 14.72
N TRP A 236 9.77 5.83 13.89
CA TRP A 236 9.18 7.10 13.46
C TRP A 236 8.62 7.89 14.64
N LEU A 237 7.89 7.23 15.56
CA LEU A 237 7.30 7.88 16.71
C LEU A 237 8.37 8.51 17.61
N ILE A 238 9.50 7.83 17.83
CA ILE A 238 10.66 8.36 18.54
C ILE A 238 11.20 9.62 17.83
N ASP A 239 11.38 9.60 16.51
CA ASP A 239 11.83 10.79 15.78
C ASP A 239 10.86 11.97 15.89
N ALA A 240 9.56 11.71 15.80
CA ALA A 240 8.53 12.73 15.98
C ALA A 240 8.54 13.30 17.41
N SER A 241 8.70 12.44 18.41
CA SER A 241 8.78 12.80 19.82
C SER A 241 10.01 13.63 20.16
N VAL A 242 11.18 13.31 19.61
CA VAL A 242 12.42 14.08 19.84
C VAL A 242 12.28 15.52 19.37
N LYS A 243 11.55 15.78 18.27
CA LYS A 243 11.28 17.14 17.79
C LYS A 243 10.36 17.94 18.72
N ASN A 244 9.59 17.26 19.56
CA ASN A 244 8.64 17.86 20.52
C ASN A 244 8.88 17.36 21.95
N MET A 245 10.15 17.34 22.37
CA MET A 245 10.54 16.78 23.66
C MET A 245 9.94 17.58 24.83
N THR A 246 9.23 16.87 25.70
CA THR A 246 8.74 17.35 27.00
C THR A 246 9.11 16.34 28.09
N PRO A 247 9.01 16.68 29.40
CA PRO A 247 9.24 15.71 30.46
C PRO A 247 8.33 14.46 30.36
N LYS A 248 7.07 14.63 29.95
CA LYS A 248 6.15 13.49 29.78
C LYS A 248 6.57 12.60 28.61
N ILE A 249 6.94 13.20 27.47
CA ILE A 249 7.42 12.44 26.31
C ILE A 249 8.72 11.72 26.65
N ASN A 250 9.66 12.38 27.32
CA ASN A 250 10.90 11.76 27.76
C ASN A 250 10.63 10.56 28.68
N ASN A 251 9.71 10.70 29.64
CA ASN A 251 9.30 9.59 30.49
C ASN A 251 8.70 8.44 29.67
N GLN A 252 7.84 8.74 28.69
CA GLN A 252 7.23 7.72 27.84
C GLN A 252 8.26 6.98 26.97
N ILE A 253 9.26 7.68 26.42
CA ILE A 253 10.37 7.05 25.68
C ILE A 253 11.16 6.11 26.60
N ASN A 254 11.45 6.53 27.83
CA ASN A 254 12.12 5.67 28.81
C ASN A 254 11.27 4.45 29.19
N THR A 255 9.95 4.60 29.28
CA THR A 255 9.02 3.47 29.45
C THR A 255 9.11 2.48 28.28
N VAL A 256 9.14 2.96 27.03
CA VAL A 256 9.34 2.09 25.85
C VAL A 256 10.70 1.38 25.90
N LEU A 257 11.76 2.08 26.31
CA LEU A 257 13.08 1.47 26.47
C LEU A 257 13.06 0.34 27.52
N GLN A 258 12.36 0.55 28.64
CA GLN A 258 12.15 -0.46 29.67
C GLN A 258 11.38 -1.67 29.13
N HIS A 259 10.27 -1.44 28.42
CA HIS A 259 9.50 -2.50 27.75
C HIS A 259 10.37 -3.34 26.80
N ILE A 260 11.23 -2.69 26.00
CA ILE A 260 12.14 -3.38 25.08
C ILE A 260 13.15 -4.23 25.85
N LYS A 261 13.67 -3.75 26.98
CA LYS A 261 14.62 -4.51 27.83
C LYS A 261 13.95 -5.76 28.40
N GLU A 262 12.74 -5.63 28.95
CA GLU A 262 11.95 -6.75 29.47
C GLU A 262 11.64 -7.79 28.38
N LEU A 263 11.19 -7.33 27.20
CA LEU A 263 10.96 -8.23 26.07
C LEU A 263 12.25 -8.91 25.61
N ALA A 264 13.39 -8.22 25.64
CA ALA A 264 14.68 -8.79 25.24
C ALA A 264 15.23 -9.81 26.25
N GLU A 265 14.73 -9.84 27.49
CA GLU A 265 15.01 -10.94 28.43
C GLU A 265 14.28 -12.22 28.01
N LEU A 266 13.04 -12.10 27.53
CA LEU A 266 12.23 -13.21 27.04
C LEU A 266 12.67 -13.68 25.64
N GLU A 267 13.05 -12.73 24.79
CA GLU A 267 13.39 -12.94 23.38
C GLU A 267 14.79 -12.37 23.07
N PRO A 268 15.85 -12.95 23.63
CA PRO A 268 17.19 -12.38 23.57
C PRO A 268 17.78 -12.29 22.16
N ASN A 269 17.21 -13.01 21.19
CA ASN A 269 17.67 -13.02 19.80
C ASN A 269 16.77 -12.23 18.84
N ASN A 270 15.73 -11.55 19.34
CA ASN A 270 14.86 -10.73 18.51
C ASN A 270 15.63 -9.50 18.01
N ILE A 271 15.89 -9.48 16.71
CA ILE A 271 16.71 -8.44 16.07
C ILE A 271 16.03 -7.07 16.09
N TYR A 272 14.69 -7.04 16.15
CA TYR A 272 13.93 -5.79 16.12
C TYR A 272 13.99 -5.08 17.46
N LEU A 273 13.85 -5.81 18.58
CA LEU A 273 14.04 -5.30 19.93
C LEU A 273 15.44 -4.69 20.09
N LEU A 274 16.48 -5.46 19.77
CA LEU A 274 17.87 -5.00 19.90
C LEU A 274 18.14 -3.78 19.00
N SER A 275 17.67 -3.79 17.75
CA SER A 275 17.87 -2.67 16.83
C SER A 275 17.13 -1.40 17.25
N THR A 276 15.95 -1.55 17.87
CA THR A 276 15.16 -0.41 18.34
C THR A 276 15.70 0.14 19.66
N ASN A 277 16.21 -0.72 20.54
CA ASN A 277 16.93 -0.30 21.75
C ASN A 277 18.11 0.62 21.38
N ILE A 278 18.99 0.16 20.49
CA ILE A 278 20.09 0.96 19.97
C ILE A 278 19.59 2.29 19.39
N TYR A 279 18.53 2.24 18.57
CA TYR A 279 17.97 3.43 17.94
C TYR A 279 17.53 4.50 18.96
N ILE A 280 16.86 4.07 20.02
CA ILE A 280 16.40 4.97 21.09
C ILE A 280 17.60 5.52 21.85
N LEU A 281 18.55 4.66 22.25
CA LEU A 281 19.77 5.09 22.95
C LEU A 281 20.50 6.16 22.13
N GLU A 282 20.82 5.90 20.86
CA GLU A 282 21.48 6.88 19.97
C GLU A 282 20.75 8.24 19.87
N LYS A 283 19.46 8.31 20.19
CA LYS A 283 18.63 9.53 20.13
C LYS A 283 18.51 10.28 21.45
N ILE A 284 18.45 9.57 22.57
CA ILE A 284 18.13 10.17 23.89
C ILE A 284 19.18 9.93 24.97
N SER A 285 20.14 9.03 24.75
CA SER A 285 21.12 8.58 25.74
C SER A 285 22.47 8.30 25.08
N GLU A 286 23.52 9.03 25.45
CA GLU A 286 24.87 8.75 24.97
C GLU A 286 25.55 7.55 25.67
N ASN A 287 24.79 6.53 26.10
CA ASN A 287 25.34 5.32 26.71
C ASN A 287 26.05 4.44 25.66
N LYS A 288 27.24 4.89 25.24
CA LYS A 288 28.06 4.27 24.19
C LYS A 288 28.40 2.81 24.51
N ASP A 289 28.64 2.48 25.78
CA ASP A 289 29.00 1.12 26.19
C ASP A 289 27.85 0.13 25.93
N GLU A 290 26.63 0.49 26.32
CA GLU A 290 25.43 -0.33 26.06
C GLU A 290 25.16 -0.47 24.55
N ILE A 291 25.30 0.62 23.79
CA ILE A 291 25.14 0.61 22.33
C ILE A 291 26.14 -0.34 21.66
N VAL A 292 27.41 -0.29 22.08
CA VAL A 292 28.47 -1.17 21.54
C VAL A 292 28.17 -2.64 21.82
N LEU A 293 27.77 -2.98 23.06
CA LEU A 293 27.39 -4.35 23.43
C LEU A 293 26.20 -4.87 22.61
N LEU A 294 25.20 -4.03 22.37
CA LEU A 294 24.03 -4.40 21.56
C LEU A 294 24.42 -4.60 20.08
N TYR A 295 25.29 -3.77 19.52
CA TYR A 295 25.79 -3.96 18.14
C TYR A 295 26.61 -5.25 18.01
N GLU A 296 27.45 -5.56 18.98
CA GLU A 296 28.20 -6.82 19.02
C GLU A 296 27.23 -8.01 19.01
N LYS A 297 26.21 -7.98 19.88
CA LYS A 297 25.17 -9.01 19.95
C LYS A 297 24.42 -9.19 18.62
N LEU A 298 23.96 -8.10 17.99
CA LEU A 298 23.32 -8.13 16.67
C LEU A 298 24.23 -8.72 15.59
N SER A 299 25.52 -8.41 15.63
CA SER A 299 26.50 -8.93 14.66
C SER A 299 26.66 -10.45 14.70
N ASN A 300 26.38 -11.05 15.87
CA ASN A 300 26.42 -12.50 16.08
C ASN A 300 25.12 -13.20 15.67
N ILE A 301 23.97 -12.53 15.84
CA ILE A 301 22.63 -13.08 15.56
C ILE A 301 22.26 -12.91 14.08
N ASP A 302 22.32 -11.68 13.54
CA ASP A 302 21.96 -11.38 12.15
C ASP A 302 23.19 -11.32 11.25
N LYS A 303 23.65 -12.51 10.88
CA LYS A 303 24.87 -12.71 10.07
C LYS A 303 24.80 -12.04 8.70
N LEU A 304 23.60 -11.88 8.12
CA LEU A 304 23.44 -11.23 6.82
C LEU A 304 23.78 -9.73 6.88
N ARG A 305 23.53 -9.08 8.02
CA ARG A 305 23.83 -7.66 8.24
C ARG A 305 25.05 -7.40 9.13
N ARG A 306 25.83 -8.44 9.46
CA ARG A 306 27.02 -8.38 10.34
C ARG A 306 27.96 -7.22 10.00
N GLY A 307 28.29 -7.03 8.72
CA GLY A 307 29.19 -5.97 8.28
C GLY A 307 28.69 -4.57 8.65
N MET A 308 27.38 -4.34 8.50
CA MET A 308 26.74 -3.07 8.87
C MET A 308 26.85 -2.82 10.38
N TYR A 309 26.57 -3.83 11.22
CA TYR A 309 26.65 -3.67 12.68
C TYR A 309 28.08 -3.38 13.16
N LEU A 310 29.08 -4.10 12.63
CA LEU A 310 30.48 -3.87 12.99
C LEU A 310 30.97 -2.48 12.59
N GLU A 311 30.50 -1.94 11.45
CA GLU A 311 30.82 -0.57 11.05
C GLU A 311 30.23 0.46 12.02
N LYS A 312 28.95 0.30 12.39
CA LYS A 312 28.28 1.19 13.35
C LYS A 312 28.87 1.10 14.77
N MET A 313 29.24 -0.10 15.21
CA MET A 313 29.94 -0.33 16.48
C MET A 313 31.25 0.45 16.56
N LYS A 314 32.07 0.39 15.49
CA LYS A 314 33.34 1.14 15.41
C LYS A 314 33.15 2.66 15.47
N LYS A 315 32.01 3.19 15.00
CA LYS A 315 31.70 4.63 15.09
C LYS A 315 31.40 5.03 16.53
N ASN A 316 30.73 4.18 17.31
CA ASN A 316 30.39 4.45 18.71
C ASN A 316 31.58 4.24 19.68
N LEU A 317 32.60 3.47 19.28
CA LEU A 317 33.86 3.34 20.03
C LEU A 317 34.82 4.55 19.89
N LYS A 318 34.55 5.48 18.96
CA LYS A 318 35.34 6.71 18.77
C LYS A 318 34.76 7.87 19.57
#